data_AF-A0AAD7N4J1-F1
#
_entry.id   AF-A0AAD7N4J1-F1
#
_cell.length_a   1.000
_cell.length_b   1.000
_cell.length_c   1.000
_cell.angle_alpha   90.00
_cell.angle_beta   90.00
_cell.angle_gamma   90.00
#
_symmetry.space_group_name_H-M   'P 1'
#
loop_
_entity.id
_entity.type
_entity.pdbx_description
1 polymer ?
#
loop_
_entity_poly.entity_id
_entity_poly.type
_entity_poly.pdbx_seq_one_letter_code
_entity_poly.pdbx_strand_id
1 'polypeptide(L)'
;MGFVREVFHQLLILRSSMYANYATSDAALRALEGILSKDRLYRSQIGTTQAVDVVSGGVKSNALPEEARAVVNHRVHLDSSLAAVRAHDTALLQPLASRFNLTYTAFGVNVSEPGAPASGALTLGEMYALEPAPVTPTSGSEAAPYQLLAGSIRAAYETRTRRAATDSEDNDDDDPVVVAPSIMSGNTDTRYYWNLSRHIFRYGHGNSAGVGPDEMLNGIHTVDESVDADDFVEIIRFFATLILNADESTVL
;
A
#
# COMPACT_ATOMS: atom_id res chain seq x y z
N MET A 1 -5.51 13.52 8.32
CA MET A 1 -5.63 13.26 9.78
C MET A 1 -6.82 12.38 10.17
N GLY A 2 -7.97 12.46 9.49
CA GLY A 2 -9.06 11.48 9.71
C GLY A 2 -8.71 10.05 9.25
N PHE A 3 -7.97 9.94 8.14
CA PHE A 3 -7.60 8.67 7.51
C PHE A 3 -6.52 7.87 8.27
N VAL A 4 -5.55 8.59 8.86
CA VAL A 4 -4.56 8.09 9.83
C VAL A 4 -5.24 7.40 11.04
N ARG A 5 -6.54 7.61 11.30
CA ARG A 5 -7.26 6.88 12.37
C ARG A 5 -7.87 5.56 11.90
N GLU A 6 -8.24 5.44 10.63
CA GLU A 6 -8.83 4.21 10.05
C GLU A 6 -7.75 3.19 9.69
N VAL A 7 -6.60 3.65 9.16
CA VAL A 7 -5.46 2.81 8.71
C VAL A 7 -4.67 2.19 9.86
N PHE A 8 -4.57 2.87 11.00
CA PHE A 8 -3.73 2.40 12.10
C PHE A 8 -4.34 1.22 12.86
N HIS A 9 -5.51 0.75 12.45
CA HIS A 9 -6.05 -0.57 12.82
C HIS A 9 -5.12 -1.73 12.42
N GLN A 10 -4.19 -1.51 11.48
CA GLN A 10 -3.35 -2.56 10.88
C GLN A 10 -2.24 -3.15 11.71
N LEU A 11 -1.80 -2.49 12.77
CA LEU A 11 -0.34 -2.44 12.93
C LEU A 11 0.16 -2.86 14.29
N LEU A 12 -0.72 -3.36 15.15
CA LEU A 12 -0.38 -3.65 16.52
C LEU A 12 -1.10 -4.93 16.97
N ILE A 13 -0.32 -5.89 17.44
CA ILE A 13 -0.70 -6.77 18.54
C ILE A 13 -0.53 -5.89 19.80
N LEU A 14 -1.39 -4.88 19.97
CA LEU A 14 -1.50 -4.21 21.26
C LEU A 14 -2.83 -4.61 21.87
N ARG A 15 -2.91 -4.63 23.19
CA ARG A 15 -4.16 -4.93 23.88
C ARG A 15 -5.19 -3.85 23.56
N SER A 16 -6.47 -4.24 23.44
CA SER A 16 -7.63 -3.38 23.16
C SER A 16 -7.66 -2.04 23.92
N SER A 17 -7.06 -1.99 25.11
CA SER A 17 -6.99 -0.80 25.98
C SER A 17 -6.04 0.30 25.49
N MET A 18 -5.03 0.01 24.67
CA MET A 18 -4.14 1.05 24.13
C MET A 18 -4.79 1.83 22.98
N TYR A 19 -5.63 1.19 22.18
CA TYR A 19 -6.24 1.77 20.98
C TYR A 19 -7.17 2.96 21.24
N ALA A 20 -7.93 2.93 22.34
CA ALA A 20 -8.92 3.96 22.64
C ALA A 20 -8.30 5.37 22.72
N ASN A 21 -7.01 5.47 23.11
CA ASN A 21 -6.30 6.73 23.23
C ASN A 21 -5.67 7.22 21.91
N TYR A 22 -5.25 6.33 21.01
CA TYR A 22 -4.63 6.70 19.72
C TYR A 22 -5.66 7.13 18.67
N ALA A 23 -6.85 6.53 18.70
CA ALA A 23 -7.95 6.86 17.79
C ALA A 23 -8.53 8.27 18.00
N THR A 24 -8.19 8.95 19.10
CA THR A 24 -8.77 10.25 19.49
C THR A 24 -7.76 11.41 19.53
N SER A 25 -6.44 11.15 19.52
CA SER A 25 -5.39 12.16 19.75
C SER A 25 -4.31 12.22 18.66
N ASP A 26 -4.15 13.38 18.02
CA ASP A 26 -3.12 13.61 16.99
C ASP A 26 -1.69 13.59 17.57
N ALA A 27 -1.54 13.82 18.87
CA ALA A 27 -0.25 13.69 19.55
C ALA A 27 0.12 12.21 19.75
N ALA A 28 -0.86 11.40 20.15
CA ALA A 28 -0.68 9.97 20.28
C ALA A 28 -0.38 9.33 18.92
N LEU A 29 -1.07 9.77 17.86
CA LEU A 29 -0.87 9.29 16.49
C LEU A 29 0.54 9.57 15.97
N ARG A 30 1.06 10.78 16.20
CA ARG A 30 2.46 11.12 15.87
C ARG A 30 3.47 10.31 16.67
N ALA A 31 3.20 10.02 17.93
CA ALA A 31 4.06 9.14 18.72
C ALA A 31 4.09 7.73 18.14
N LEU A 32 2.95 7.21 17.67
CA LEU A 32 2.84 5.91 17.02
C LEU A 32 3.56 5.90 15.66
N GLU A 33 3.38 6.90 14.80
CA GLU A 33 4.17 7.08 13.57
C GLU A 33 5.69 7.06 13.85
N GLY A 34 6.13 7.74 14.91
CA GLY A 34 7.52 7.74 15.36
C GLY A 34 8.04 6.37 15.82
N ILE A 35 7.16 5.49 16.30
CA ILE A 35 7.51 4.11 16.65
C ILE A 35 7.56 3.24 15.39
N LEU A 36 6.51 3.29 14.57
CA LEU A 36 6.37 2.46 13.37
C LEU A 36 7.43 2.77 12.31
N SER A 37 7.80 4.04 12.17
CA SER A 37 8.83 4.48 11.21
C SER A 37 10.25 3.96 11.51
N LYS A 38 10.48 3.34 12.67
CA LYS A 38 11.73 2.66 13.02
C LYS A 38 11.86 1.30 12.35
N ASP A 39 10.73 0.65 12.09
CA ASP A 39 10.70 -0.60 11.34
C ASP A 39 10.66 -0.32 9.83
N ARG A 40 11.47 -1.03 9.05
CA ARG A 40 11.59 -0.77 7.61
C ARG A 40 10.32 -1.12 6.84
N LEU A 41 9.65 -2.21 7.19
CA LEU A 41 8.42 -2.63 6.54
C LEU A 41 7.35 -1.58 6.79
N TYR A 42 7.14 -1.20 8.05
CA TYR A 42 6.10 -0.24 8.40
C TYR A 42 6.40 1.17 7.91
N ARG A 43 7.66 1.60 7.92
CA ARG A 43 8.07 2.88 7.32
C ARG A 43 7.67 3.00 5.86
N SER A 44 7.75 1.90 5.09
CA SER A 44 7.36 1.88 3.68
C SER A 44 5.85 2.00 3.45
N GLN A 45 5.04 1.66 4.46
CA GLN A 45 3.56 1.67 4.36
C GLN A 45 2.95 3.01 4.79
N ILE A 46 3.63 3.79 5.62
CA ILE A 46 3.11 5.05 6.20
C ILE A 46 3.59 6.31 5.47
N GLY A 47 4.18 6.18 4.28
CA GLY A 47 4.68 7.32 3.51
C GLY A 47 4.87 7.02 2.02
N THR A 48 5.05 8.08 1.23
CA THR A 48 5.34 7.93 -0.20
C THR A 48 6.74 7.35 -0.36
N THR A 49 6.87 6.21 -1.04
CA THR A 49 8.17 5.60 -1.31
C THR A 49 8.68 6.00 -2.69
N GLN A 50 10.00 6.04 -2.85
CA GLN A 50 10.66 6.30 -4.12
C GLN A 50 11.70 5.21 -4.42
N ALA A 51 11.87 4.87 -5.68
CA ALA A 51 12.93 4.01 -6.18
C ALA A 51 13.44 4.52 -7.54
N VAL A 52 14.75 4.51 -7.77
CA VAL A 52 15.34 4.85 -9.07
C VAL A 52 15.69 3.55 -9.76
N ASP A 53 14.83 3.11 -10.67
CA ASP A 53 14.88 1.76 -11.22
C ASP A 53 15.76 1.66 -12.47
N VAL A 54 15.85 2.76 -13.23
CA VAL A 54 16.64 2.83 -14.47
C VAL A 54 17.44 4.11 -14.47
N VAL A 55 18.74 4.01 -14.76
CA VAL A 55 19.63 5.15 -15.01
C VAL A 55 20.43 4.85 -16.28
N SER A 56 20.50 5.80 -17.20
CA SER A 56 21.24 5.67 -18.45
C SER A 56 21.84 6.99 -18.89
N GLY A 57 22.96 6.95 -19.62
CA GLY A 57 23.58 8.13 -20.21
C GLY A 57 24.91 7.83 -20.90
N GLY A 58 25.22 8.59 -21.95
CA GLY A 58 26.45 8.46 -22.73
C GLY A 58 26.43 7.30 -23.72
N VAL A 59 27.37 7.35 -24.68
CA VAL A 59 27.50 6.36 -25.76
C VAL A 59 28.92 5.80 -25.86
N LYS A 60 29.93 6.61 -25.52
CA LYS A 60 31.35 6.26 -25.64
C LYS A 60 32.05 6.47 -24.30
N SER A 61 33.01 5.61 -23.97
CA SER A 61 33.77 5.66 -22.71
C SER A 61 34.68 6.89 -22.56
N ASN A 62 34.98 7.57 -23.66
CA ASN A 62 35.89 8.71 -23.73
C ASN A 62 35.22 10.03 -24.15
N ALA A 63 33.89 10.11 -24.09
CA ALA A 63 33.12 11.31 -24.39
C ALA A 63 32.15 11.62 -23.25
N LEU A 64 31.93 12.91 -22.98
CA LEU A 64 30.91 13.32 -22.03
C LEU A 64 29.50 12.94 -22.57
N PRO A 65 28.58 12.48 -21.71
CA PRO A 65 27.19 12.24 -22.10
C PRO A 65 26.50 13.52 -22.59
N GLU A 66 25.91 13.45 -23.79
CA GLU A 66 25.04 14.53 -24.31
C GLU A 66 23.63 14.46 -23.71
N GLU A 67 23.23 13.28 -23.22
CA GLU A 67 21.96 13.04 -22.57
C GLU A 67 22.12 12.01 -21.45
N ALA A 68 21.40 12.23 -20.34
CA ALA A 68 21.23 11.28 -19.25
C ALA A 68 19.76 11.23 -18.83
N ARG A 69 19.26 10.04 -18.49
CA ARG A 69 17.87 9.80 -18.09
C ARG A 69 17.82 8.90 -16.87
N ALA A 70 16.86 9.16 -16.00
CA ALA A 70 16.51 8.28 -14.90
C ALA A 70 14.98 8.05 -14.89
N VAL A 71 14.57 6.84 -14.53
CA VAL A 71 13.16 6.51 -14.25
C VAL A 71 13.03 6.34 -12.74
N VAL A 72 12.21 7.19 -12.13
CA VAL A 72 11.94 7.17 -10.70
C VAL A 72 10.51 6.69 -10.48
N ASN A 73 10.36 5.57 -9.78
CA ASN A 73 9.08 5.02 -9.40
C ASN A 73 8.66 5.60 -8.04
N HIS A 74 7.45 6.14 -7.98
CA HIS A 74 6.83 6.58 -6.74
C HIS A 74 5.63 5.70 -6.41
N ARG A 75 5.54 5.23 -5.16
CA ARG A 75 4.28 4.75 -4.59
C ARG A 75 3.74 5.82 -3.67
N VAL A 76 2.69 6.50 -4.12
CA VAL A 76 2.09 7.65 -3.43
C VAL A 76 1.28 7.17 -2.24
N HIS A 77 1.55 7.76 -1.07
CA HIS A 77 0.79 7.49 0.15
C HIS A 77 -0.67 7.95 0.01
N LEU A 78 -1.58 7.27 0.70
CA LEU A 78 -3.03 7.53 0.62
C LEU A 78 -3.43 8.93 1.13
N ASP A 79 -2.66 9.53 2.06
CA ASP A 79 -2.84 10.94 2.49
C ASP A 79 -2.12 11.96 1.58
N SER A 80 -1.54 11.52 0.47
CA SER A 80 -0.85 12.37 -0.50
C SER A 80 -1.59 12.36 -1.85
N SER A 81 -0.99 12.95 -2.87
CA SER A 81 -1.55 13.00 -4.22
C SER A 81 -0.46 13.10 -5.27
N LEU A 82 -0.79 12.79 -6.52
CA LEU A 82 0.12 13.04 -7.64
C LEU A 82 0.53 14.52 -7.71
N ALA A 83 -0.41 15.43 -7.46
CA ALA A 83 -0.13 16.86 -7.43
C ALA A 83 0.93 17.23 -6.39
N ALA A 84 0.86 16.65 -5.19
CA ALA A 84 1.85 16.88 -4.14
C ALA A 84 3.23 16.32 -4.52
N VAL A 85 3.30 15.12 -5.10
CA VAL A 85 4.56 14.51 -5.58
C VAL A 85 5.17 15.33 -6.70
N ARG A 86 4.38 15.74 -7.70
CA ARG A 86 4.83 16.61 -8.80
C ARG A 86 5.40 17.91 -8.29
N ALA A 87 4.72 18.56 -7.35
CA ALA A 87 5.19 19.81 -6.75
C ALA A 87 6.51 19.60 -6.00
N HIS A 88 6.63 18.50 -5.25
CA HIS A 88 7.84 18.13 -4.54
C HIS A 88 9.02 17.92 -5.49
N ASP A 89 8.87 17.06 -6.50
CA ASP A 89 9.94 16.76 -7.47
C ASP A 89 10.33 17.99 -8.27
N THR A 90 9.34 18.81 -8.63
CA THR A 90 9.57 20.08 -9.33
C THR A 90 10.50 20.98 -8.50
N ALA A 91 10.14 21.22 -7.24
CA ALA A 91 10.91 22.07 -6.33
C ALA A 91 12.28 21.47 -5.99
N LEU A 92 12.38 20.14 -5.85
CA LEU A 92 13.60 19.44 -5.47
C LEU A 92 14.72 19.64 -6.50
N LEU A 93 14.39 19.63 -7.80
CA LEU A 93 15.38 19.71 -8.87
C LEU A 93 15.64 21.13 -9.37
N GLN A 94 14.80 22.10 -8.98
CA GLN A 94 14.97 23.50 -9.38
C GLN A 94 16.36 24.08 -9.03
N PRO A 95 16.96 23.83 -7.84
CA PRO A 95 18.31 24.30 -7.55
C PRO A 95 19.38 23.70 -8.46
N LEU A 96 19.20 22.45 -8.92
CA LEU A 96 20.14 21.80 -9.84
C LEU A 96 20.03 22.38 -11.25
N ALA A 97 18.80 22.62 -11.73
CA ALA A 97 18.58 23.28 -13.01
C ALA A 97 19.27 24.66 -13.03
N SER A 98 19.10 25.46 -11.98
CA SER A 98 19.78 26.75 -11.84
C SER A 98 21.30 26.62 -11.79
N ARG A 99 21.83 25.67 -10.99
CA ARG A 99 23.27 25.46 -10.83
C ARG A 99 23.96 25.10 -12.15
N PHE A 100 23.31 24.30 -12.99
CA PHE A 100 23.86 23.85 -14.28
C PHE A 100 23.41 24.70 -15.47
N ASN A 101 22.71 25.81 -15.23
CA ASN A 101 22.18 26.70 -16.25
C ASN A 101 21.32 25.96 -17.30
N LEU A 102 20.38 25.13 -16.84
CA LEU A 102 19.49 24.35 -17.69
C LEU A 102 18.11 25.02 -17.78
N THR A 103 17.48 25.02 -18.96
CA THR A 103 16.03 25.26 -19.03
C THR A 103 15.32 24.14 -18.31
N TYR A 104 14.24 24.44 -17.59
CA TYR A 104 13.55 23.45 -16.78
C TYR A 104 12.06 23.38 -17.13
N THR A 105 11.62 22.21 -17.59
CA THR A 105 10.21 21.89 -17.81
C THR A 105 9.83 20.71 -16.92
N ALA A 106 8.74 20.82 -16.18
CA ALA A 106 8.23 19.75 -15.33
C ALA A 106 6.75 19.51 -15.62
N PHE A 107 6.39 18.27 -15.94
CA PHE A 107 5.02 17.83 -16.17
C PHE A 107 4.25 18.68 -17.20
N GLY A 108 4.95 19.10 -18.27
CA GLY A 108 4.40 19.94 -19.35
C GLY A 108 4.37 21.45 -19.05
N VAL A 109 4.81 21.88 -17.87
CA VAL A 109 4.86 23.29 -17.46
C VAL A 109 6.31 23.79 -17.50
N ASN A 110 6.53 24.96 -18.11
CA ASN A 110 7.83 25.61 -18.07
C ASN A 110 8.05 26.26 -16.69
N VAL A 111 9.11 25.85 -16.01
CA VAL A 111 9.48 26.33 -14.67
C VAL A 111 10.51 27.45 -14.76
N SER A 112 11.35 27.44 -15.79
CA SER A 112 12.35 28.47 -16.05
C SER A 112 11.78 29.65 -16.85
N GLU A 113 12.37 30.83 -16.68
CA GLU A 113 12.02 32.02 -17.47
C GLU A 113 12.17 31.77 -18.98
N PRO A 114 11.15 32.05 -19.80
CA PRO A 114 11.23 31.86 -21.25
C PRO A 114 12.32 32.72 -21.90
N GLY A 115 13.11 32.11 -22.79
CA GLY A 115 14.08 32.83 -23.63
C GLY A 115 15.41 33.19 -22.95
N ALA A 116 15.63 32.77 -21.70
CA ALA A 116 16.94 32.90 -21.06
C ALA A 116 17.99 31.99 -21.73
N PRO A 117 19.25 32.45 -21.91
CA PRO A 117 20.32 31.60 -22.42
C PRO A 117 20.57 30.41 -21.49
N ALA A 118 20.49 29.19 -22.02
CA ALA A 118 20.70 27.96 -21.26
C ALA A 118 21.77 27.08 -21.91
N SER A 119 22.48 26.32 -21.08
CA SER A 119 23.52 25.36 -21.47
C SER A 119 22.96 23.97 -21.80
N GLY A 120 21.67 23.73 -21.54
CA GLY A 120 20.98 22.47 -21.81
C GLY A 120 19.56 22.49 -21.26
N ALA A 121 18.93 21.32 -21.15
CA ALA A 121 17.56 21.17 -20.65
C ALA A 121 17.45 20.07 -19.59
N LEU A 122 16.63 20.32 -18.57
CA LEU A 122 16.09 19.34 -17.64
C LEU A 122 14.59 19.20 -17.93
N THR A 123 14.13 17.97 -18.13
CA THR A 123 12.71 17.68 -18.35
C THR A 123 12.23 16.61 -17.41
N LEU A 124 11.17 16.92 -16.67
CA LEU A 124 10.44 15.98 -15.83
C LEU A 124 9.11 15.64 -16.51
N GLY A 125 8.81 14.35 -16.58
CA GLY A 125 7.58 13.83 -17.17
C GLY A 125 7.17 12.51 -16.54
N GLU A 126 6.00 12.03 -16.91
CA GLU A 126 5.41 10.81 -16.37
C GLU A 126 5.19 9.82 -17.50
N MET A 127 5.49 8.55 -17.24
CA MET A 127 5.11 7.46 -18.14
C MET A 127 3.73 6.93 -17.79
N TYR A 128 3.46 6.75 -16.49
CA TYR A 128 2.21 6.25 -15.94
C TYR A 128 1.98 6.92 -14.58
N ALA A 129 0.75 7.35 -14.31
CA ALA A 129 0.40 8.00 -13.05
C ALA A 129 -1.00 7.58 -12.59
N LEU A 130 -1.13 7.28 -11.31
CA LEU A 130 -2.40 6.95 -10.66
C LEU A 130 -2.47 7.70 -9.33
N GLU A 131 -3.62 8.29 -9.05
CA GLU A 131 -3.91 8.74 -7.70
C GLU A 131 -4.00 7.54 -6.75
N PRO A 132 -3.81 7.75 -5.44
CA PRO A 132 -4.05 6.70 -4.46
C PRO A 132 -5.45 6.10 -4.60
N ALA A 133 -5.56 4.79 -4.38
CA ALA A 133 -6.83 4.08 -4.52
C ALA A 133 -7.90 4.68 -3.59
N PRO A 134 -9.17 4.77 -4.04
CA PRO A 134 -10.27 5.16 -3.17
C PRO A 134 -10.36 4.26 -1.92
N VAL A 135 -10.78 4.86 -0.81
CA VAL A 135 -10.93 4.15 0.46
C VAL A 135 -12.32 3.56 0.55
N THR A 136 -12.40 2.25 0.79
CA THR A 136 -13.66 1.55 1.03
C THR A 136 -14.19 1.85 2.43
N PRO A 137 -15.49 2.17 2.60
CA PRO A 137 -16.08 2.35 3.92
C PRO A 137 -15.99 1.09 4.79
N THR A 138 -15.44 1.23 5.99
CA THR A 138 -15.24 0.15 6.98
C THR A 138 -16.15 0.29 8.21
N SER A 139 -16.81 1.44 8.36
CA SER A 139 -17.74 1.75 9.44
C SER A 139 -18.94 2.57 8.93
N GLY A 140 -20.01 2.67 9.72
CA GLY A 140 -21.22 3.38 9.33
C GLY A 140 -22.14 2.60 8.39
N SER A 141 -23.09 3.30 7.77
CA SER A 141 -24.18 2.69 6.97
C SER A 141 -23.71 2.09 5.64
N GLU A 142 -22.57 2.50 5.12
CA GLU A 142 -22.01 1.98 3.85
C GLU A 142 -21.03 0.81 4.06
N ALA A 143 -20.84 0.35 5.30
CA ALA A 143 -19.85 -0.69 5.64
C ALA A 143 -20.34 -2.13 5.44
N ALA A 144 -21.59 -2.35 5.01
CA ALA A 144 -22.15 -3.69 4.86
C ALA A 144 -21.27 -4.63 3.99
N PRO A 145 -20.71 -4.18 2.84
CA PRO A 145 -19.80 -5.02 2.06
C PRO A 145 -18.50 -5.37 2.80
N TYR A 146 -17.95 -4.45 3.60
CA TYR A 146 -16.79 -4.73 4.44
C TYR A 146 -17.13 -5.73 5.55
N GLN A 147 -18.29 -5.58 6.19
CA GLN A 147 -18.76 -6.49 7.23
C GLN A 147 -18.99 -7.90 6.70
N LEU A 148 -19.54 -8.03 5.48
CA LEU A 148 -19.70 -9.32 4.81
C LEU A 148 -18.34 -9.99 4.57
N LEU A 149 -17.37 -9.25 4.04
CA LEU A 149 -16.01 -9.75 3.83
C LEU A 149 -15.38 -10.16 5.17
N ALA A 150 -15.43 -9.30 6.17
CA ALA A 150 -14.87 -9.57 7.49
C ALA A 150 -15.52 -10.78 8.17
N GLY A 151 -16.84 -10.93 8.07
CA GLY A 151 -17.57 -12.10 8.57
C GLY A 151 -17.17 -13.39 7.85
N SER A 152 -16.98 -13.31 6.52
CA SER A 152 -16.54 -14.46 5.71
C SER A 152 -15.10 -14.89 6.06
N ILE A 153 -14.21 -13.92 6.33
CA ILE A 153 -12.85 -14.20 6.81
C ILE A 153 -12.90 -14.93 8.16
N ARG A 154 -13.69 -14.43 9.12
CA ARG A 154 -13.84 -15.06 10.45
C ARG A 154 -14.39 -16.48 10.33
N ALA A 155 -15.45 -16.66 9.55
CA ALA A 155 -16.06 -17.98 9.33
C ALA A 155 -15.05 -18.99 8.74
N ALA A 156 -14.25 -18.57 7.75
CA ALA A 156 -13.22 -19.43 7.17
C ALA A 156 -12.20 -19.88 8.24
N TYR A 157 -11.66 -18.96 9.05
CA TYR A 157 -10.70 -19.34 10.11
C TYR A 157 -11.33 -20.17 11.24
N GLU A 158 -12.54 -19.84 11.70
CA GLU A 158 -13.20 -20.59 12.78
C GLU A 158 -13.50 -22.04 12.40
N THR A 159 -13.84 -22.31 11.13
CA THR A 159 -14.04 -23.69 10.66
C THR A 159 -12.74 -24.51 10.69
N ARG A 160 -11.59 -23.86 10.51
CA ARG A 160 -10.27 -24.48 10.66
C ARG A 160 -9.92 -24.70 12.13
N THR A 161 -10.03 -23.69 12.99
CA THR A 161 -9.67 -23.81 14.42
C THR A 161 -10.47 -24.91 15.10
N ARG A 162 -11.78 -25.03 14.81
CA ARG A 162 -12.61 -26.14 15.32
C ARG A 162 -12.19 -27.52 14.81
N ARG A 163 -11.53 -27.59 13.65
CA ARG A 163 -10.99 -28.82 13.08
C ARG A 163 -9.58 -29.14 13.59
N ALA A 164 -8.80 -28.13 14.00
CA ALA A 164 -7.50 -28.31 14.64
C ALA A 164 -7.63 -28.64 16.14
N ALA A 165 -8.62 -28.05 16.83
CA ALA A 165 -8.90 -28.28 18.24
C ALA A 165 -9.39 -29.70 18.57
N THR A 166 -9.74 -30.52 17.57
CA THR A 166 -9.98 -31.96 17.81
C THR A 166 -8.70 -32.76 18.05
N ASP A 167 -7.52 -32.18 17.80
CA ASP A 167 -6.21 -32.86 17.88
C ASP A 167 -5.28 -32.32 18.99
N SER A 168 -5.67 -31.31 19.77
CA SER A 168 -4.85 -30.73 20.84
C SER A 168 -5.63 -30.43 22.13
N GLU A 169 -5.18 -30.98 23.27
CA GLU A 169 -5.82 -30.83 24.60
C GLU A 169 -5.64 -29.44 25.26
N ASP A 170 -4.87 -28.54 24.64
CA ASP A 170 -4.62 -27.19 25.17
C ASP A 170 -5.61 -26.17 24.59
N ASN A 171 -6.80 -26.10 25.20
CA ASN A 171 -7.87 -25.14 24.88
C ASN A 171 -7.61 -23.77 25.53
N ASP A 172 -6.61 -23.03 25.07
CA ASP A 172 -6.44 -21.59 25.42
C ASP A 172 -6.84 -20.65 24.25
N ASP A 173 -7.35 -21.19 23.14
CA ASP A 173 -7.57 -20.46 21.87
C ASP A 173 -9.03 -20.02 21.66
N ASP A 174 -9.68 -19.52 22.72
CA ASP A 174 -11.05 -18.94 22.69
C ASP A 174 -11.06 -17.47 22.23
N ASP A 175 -9.90 -16.92 21.84
CA ASP A 175 -9.79 -15.54 21.39
C ASP A 175 -10.42 -15.39 19.99
N PRO A 176 -11.43 -14.50 19.83
CA PRO A 176 -12.13 -14.36 18.56
C PRO A 176 -11.20 -13.79 17.49
N VAL A 177 -11.26 -14.34 16.27
CA VAL A 177 -10.53 -13.83 15.11
C VAL A 177 -10.90 -12.36 14.87
N VAL A 178 -9.95 -11.44 15.06
CA VAL A 178 -10.16 -10.00 14.81
C VAL A 178 -9.76 -9.68 13.37
N VAL A 179 -10.71 -9.12 12.60
CA VAL A 179 -10.45 -8.60 11.26
C VAL A 179 -10.32 -7.09 11.32
N ALA A 180 -9.19 -6.59 10.85
CA ALA A 180 -8.85 -5.17 10.78
C ALA A 180 -8.53 -4.76 9.33
N PRO A 181 -8.93 -3.56 8.89
CA PRO A 181 -8.69 -3.10 7.52
C PRO A 181 -7.20 -2.84 7.27
N SER A 182 -6.75 -3.08 6.03
CA SER A 182 -5.35 -2.98 5.63
C SER A 182 -5.05 -2.23 4.35
N ILE A 183 -3.81 -1.72 4.23
CA ILE A 183 -3.28 -1.12 3.01
C ILE A 183 -2.40 -2.12 2.27
N MET A 184 -2.84 -2.48 1.07
CA MET A 184 -1.98 -3.11 0.08
C MET A 184 -1.31 -2.02 -0.79
N SER A 185 0.03 -2.00 -0.82
CA SER A 185 0.81 -1.02 -1.60
C SER A 185 1.00 -1.39 -3.07
N GLY A 186 0.82 -2.66 -3.42
CA GLY A 186 0.85 -3.14 -4.81
C GLY A 186 -0.39 -2.70 -5.59
N ASN A 187 -0.20 -2.33 -6.86
CA ASN A 187 -1.31 -2.14 -7.78
C ASN A 187 -1.80 -3.49 -8.32
N THR A 188 -3.11 -3.59 -8.54
CA THR A 188 -3.76 -4.72 -9.20
C THR A 188 -4.74 -4.20 -10.24
N ASP A 189 -5.48 -5.10 -10.90
CA ASP A 189 -6.53 -4.72 -11.85
C ASP A 189 -7.66 -3.89 -11.22
N THR A 190 -7.72 -3.82 -9.88
CA THR A 190 -8.66 -2.95 -9.15
C THR A 190 -8.67 -1.50 -9.65
N ARG A 191 -7.55 -0.98 -10.18
CA ARG A 191 -7.47 0.36 -10.79
C ARG A 191 -8.50 0.61 -11.90
N TYR A 192 -8.92 -0.43 -12.60
CA TYR A 192 -9.93 -0.33 -13.66
C TYR A 192 -11.37 -0.32 -13.13
N TYR A 193 -11.56 -0.70 -11.87
CA TYR A 193 -12.87 -0.78 -11.21
C TYR A 193 -13.14 0.40 -10.26
N TRP A 194 -12.18 1.32 -10.09
CA TRP A 194 -12.32 2.48 -9.18
C TRP A 194 -13.53 3.37 -9.52
N ASN A 195 -13.91 3.46 -10.79
CA ASN A 195 -15.11 4.21 -11.21
C ASN A 195 -16.38 3.35 -11.24
N LEU A 196 -16.28 2.04 -10.98
CA LEU A 196 -17.42 1.12 -11.00
C LEU A 196 -18.01 0.92 -9.59
N SER A 197 -17.15 0.84 -8.57
CA SER A 197 -17.58 0.57 -7.19
C SER A 197 -16.75 1.37 -6.19
N ARG A 198 -17.39 1.75 -5.07
CA ARG A 198 -16.71 2.34 -3.90
C ARG A 198 -16.29 1.27 -2.88
N HIS A 199 -16.63 0.02 -3.13
CA HIS A 199 -16.35 -1.12 -2.26
C HIS A 199 -15.34 -2.05 -2.92
N ILE A 200 -14.06 -1.67 -2.79
CA ILE A 200 -12.93 -2.37 -3.40
C ILE A 200 -12.08 -2.97 -2.29
N PHE A 201 -11.92 -4.28 -2.33
CA PHE A 201 -11.15 -5.03 -1.35
C PHE A 201 -9.97 -5.73 -2.01
N ARG A 202 -8.82 -5.65 -1.37
CA ARG A 202 -7.60 -6.34 -1.78
C ARG A 202 -7.13 -7.18 -0.61
N TYR A 203 -7.47 -8.45 -0.63
CA TYR A 203 -7.23 -9.39 0.45
C TYR A 203 -6.77 -10.73 -0.12
N GLY A 204 -5.66 -11.24 0.41
CA GLY A 204 -5.21 -12.61 0.21
C GLY A 204 -5.53 -13.42 1.46
N HIS A 205 -6.22 -14.54 1.28
CA HIS A 205 -6.46 -15.48 2.37
C HIS A 205 -5.26 -16.44 2.48
N GLY A 206 -4.81 -16.73 3.69
CA GLY A 206 -3.66 -17.59 3.95
C GLY A 206 -3.34 -17.61 5.44
N ASN A 207 -2.59 -18.61 5.90
CA ASN A 207 -2.19 -18.71 7.29
C ASN A 207 -0.75 -18.24 7.48
N SER A 208 -0.55 -16.92 7.47
CA SER A 208 0.76 -16.32 7.73
C SER A 208 1.02 -16.11 9.24
N ALA A 209 0.23 -16.72 10.13
CA ALA A 209 0.42 -16.58 11.57
C ALA A 209 1.79 -17.17 11.96
N GLY A 210 2.74 -16.29 12.26
CA GLY A 210 4.12 -16.65 12.64
C GLY A 210 5.15 -16.55 11.52
N VAL A 211 4.75 -16.21 10.29
CA VAL A 211 5.68 -15.97 9.18
C VAL A 211 6.28 -14.57 9.34
N GLY A 212 7.61 -14.48 9.39
CA GLY A 212 8.29 -13.20 9.54
C GLY A 212 8.07 -12.30 8.31
N PRO A 213 8.18 -10.96 8.45
CA PRO A 213 8.12 -10.01 7.33
C PRO A 213 8.96 -10.40 6.11
N ASP A 214 10.13 -10.98 6.35
CA ASP A 214 11.07 -11.39 5.32
C ASP A 214 10.63 -12.67 4.59
N GLU A 215 9.97 -13.59 5.28
CA GLU A 215 9.42 -14.82 4.69
C GLU A 215 8.11 -14.54 3.93
N MET A 216 7.28 -13.60 4.43
CA MET A 216 6.03 -13.17 3.78
C MET A 216 6.27 -12.50 2.41
N LEU A 217 7.44 -11.88 2.24
CA LEU A 217 7.85 -11.22 1.00
C LEU A 217 8.78 -12.10 0.14
N ASN A 218 9.21 -13.25 0.65
CA ASN A 218 10.16 -14.10 -0.05
C ASN A 218 9.50 -14.70 -1.30
N GLY A 219 10.17 -14.59 -2.43
CA GLY A 219 9.72 -15.20 -3.68
C GLY A 219 8.75 -14.36 -4.52
N ILE A 220 8.01 -13.40 -3.95
CA ILE A 220 7.02 -12.61 -4.71
C ILE A 220 7.67 -11.89 -5.90
N HIS A 221 7.10 -12.05 -7.10
CA HIS A 221 7.65 -11.53 -8.35
C HIS A 221 9.05 -12.07 -8.72
N THR A 222 9.42 -13.24 -8.20
CA THR A 222 10.66 -13.94 -8.56
C THR A 222 10.36 -15.33 -9.08
N VAL A 223 11.40 -16.09 -9.43
CA VAL A 223 11.25 -17.42 -10.06
C VAL A 223 10.81 -18.52 -9.08
N ASP A 224 10.95 -18.29 -7.77
CA ASP A 224 10.64 -19.25 -6.71
C ASP A 224 9.42 -18.81 -5.88
N GLU A 225 8.47 -18.10 -6.51
CA GLU A 225 7.19 -17.77 -5.88
C GLU A 225 6.38 -19.05 -5.62
N SER A 226 5.99 -19.26 -4.36
CA SER A 226 5.29 -20.47 -3.92
C SER A 226 4.26 -20.18 -2.84
N VAL A 227 3.33 -21.11 -2.63
CA VAL A 227 2.34 -21.08 -1.55
C VAL A 227 2.27 -22.45 -0.89
N ASP A 228 2.03 -22.48 0.42
CA ASP A 228 1.79 -23.74 1.14
C ASP A 228 0.52 -24.44 0.63
N ALA A 229 0.57 -25.77 0.55
CA ALA A 229 -0.56 -26.56 0.05
C ALA A 229 -1.80 -26.40 0.92
N ASP A 230 -1.63 -26.29 2.25
CA ASP A 230 -2.73 -26.03 3.18
C ASP A 230 -3.33 -24.65 2.94
N ASP A 231 -2.50 -23.62 2.71
CA ASP A 231 -2.97 -22.27 2.39
C ASP A 231 -3.75 -22.23 1.07
N PHE A 232 -3.32 -22.99 0.06
CA PHE A 232 -4.09 -23.14 -1.18
C PHE A 232 -5.49 -23.73 -0.94
N VAL A 233 -5.60 -24.72 -0.06
CA VAL A 233 -6.91 -25.29 0.32
C VAL A 233 -7.74 -24.29 1.12
N GLU A 234 -7.13 -23.52 2.02
CA GLU A 234 -7.84 -22.47 2.76
C GLU A 234 -8.34 -21.35 1.84
N ILE A 235 -7.56 -20.95 0.83
CA ILE A 235 -7.99 -19.97 -0.18
C ILE A 235 -9.28 -20.44 -0.85
N ILE A 236 -9.37 -21.71 -1.24
CA ILE A 236 -10.58 -22.28 -1.87
C ILE A 236 -11.77 -22.21 -0.90
N ARG A 237 -11.56 -22.59 0.38
CA ARG A 237 -12.63 -22.53 1.40
C ARG A 237 -13.12 -21.12 1.65
N PHE A 238 -12.20 -20.16 1.72
CA PHE A 238 -12.53 -18.75 1.88
C PHE A 238 -13.39 -18.26 0.71
N PHE A 239 -12.98 -18.50 -0.54
CA PHE A 239 -13.77 -18.07 -1.69
C PHE A 239 -15.14 -18.76 -1.75
N ALA A 240 -15.22 -20.06 -1.45
CA ALA A 240 -16.51 -20.74 -1.36
C ALA A 240 -17.42 -20.10 -0.30
N THR A 241 -16.87 -19.81 0.89
CA THR A 241 -17.59 -19.16 1.99
C THR A 241 -18.03 -17.74 1.62
N LEU A 242 -17.16 -16.95 1.02
CA LEU A 242 -17.46 -15.59 0.59
C LEU A 242 -18.57 -15.57 -0.47
N ILE A 243 -18.51 -16.45 -1.46
CA ILE A 243 -19.51 -16.54 -2.52
C ILE A 243 -20.87 -16.90 -1.93
N LEU A 244 -20.94 -17.93 -1.07
CA LEU A 244 -22.19 -18.35 -0.44
C LEU A 244 -22.77 -17.26 0.48
N ASN A 245 -21.92 -16.61 1.29
CA ASN A 245 -22.37 -15.53 2.16
C ASN A 245 -22.86 -14.32 1.35
N ALA A 246 -22.22 -14.01 0.22
CA ALA A 246 -22.64 -12.92 -0.66
C ALA A 246 -23.97 -13.22 -1.36
N ASP A 247 -24.18 -14.46 -1.82
CA ASP A 247 -25.42 -14.90 -2.48
C ASP A 247 -26.62 -14.87 -1.52
N GLU A 248 -26.42 -15.30 -0.27
CA GLU A 248 -27.46 -15.31 0.77
C GLU A 248 -27.58 -13.96 1.52
N SER A 249 -26.76 -12.97 1.17
CA SER A 249 -26.76 -11.69 1.86
C SER A 249 -28.02 -10.89 1.55
N THR A 250 -28.74 -10.46 2.59
CA THR A 250 -29.90 -9.54 2.45
C THR A 250 -29.53 -8.09 2.74
N VAL A 251 -28.24 -7.78 2.90
CA VAL A 251 -27.74 -6.48 3.39
C VAL A 251 -26.77 -5.79 2.43
N LEU A 252 -26.43 -6.44 1.31
CA LEU A 252 -25.76 -5.82 0.16
C LEU A 252 -26.78 -5.13 -0.75
#